data_AF-A0A0E0A648-F1
#
_entry.id   AF-A0A0E0A648-F1
#
_cell.length_a   1.000
_cell.length_b   1.000
_cell.length_c   1.000
_cell.angle_alpha   90.00
_cell.angle_beta   90.00
_cell.angle_gamma   90.00
#
_symmetry.space_group_name_H-M   'P 1'
#
loop_
_entity.id
_entity.type
_entity.pdbx_description
1 polymer ?
#
loop_
_entity_poly.entity_id
_entity_poly.type
_entity_poly.pdbx_seq_one_letter_code
_entity_poly.pdbx_strand_id
1 'polypeptide(L)'
;MDYWLGFFRGAGDNIFDAIAVAASDHPAALRSRRDAIAQRLYTAYRRRCLPRGAPPPRRCRRNCSTPRAPLASDRADVIADDGGVPCREDPVAAETEHIKAVLLNDQENVILLSFSLLHAASASAAY
;
A
#
# COMPACT_ATOMS: atom_id res chain seq x y z
N MET A 1 -22.32 -22.79 -5.08
CA MET A 1 -21.37 -22.07 -5.96
C MET A 1 -21.66 -20.58 -5.90
N ASP A 2 -20.64 -19.73 -5.83
CA ASP A 2 -20.81 -18.27 -5.90
C ASP A 2 -21.30 -17.90 -7.31
N TYR A 3 -22.55 -17.46 -7.45
CA TYR A 3 -23.14 -17.02 -8.73
C TYR A 3 -22.21 -16.07 -9.51
N TRP A 4 -21.70 -15.05 -8.83
CA TRP A 4 -20.76 -14.07 -9.39
C TRP A 4 -19.46 -14.69 -9.91
N LEU A 5 -19.00 -15.77 -9.28
CA LEU A 5 -17.76 -16.43 -9.64
C LEU A 5 -17.92 -17.26 -10.92
N GLY A 6 -19.10 -17.86 -11.14
CA GLY A 6 -19.44 -18.48 -12.42
C GLY A 6 -19.67 -17.45 -13.52
N PHE A 7 -20.42 -16.39 -13.21
CA PHE A 7 -20.74 -15.30 -14.14
C PHE A 7 -19.49 -14.60 -14.68
N PHE A 8 -18.62 -14.08 -13.80
CA PHE A 8 -17.42 -13.36 -14.23
C PHE A 8 -16.35 -14.29 -14.81
N ARG A 9 -16.28 -15.56 -14.38
CA ARG A 9 -15.37 -16.54 -15.00
C ARG A 9 -15.80 -16.90 -16.44
N GLY A 10 -17.09 -16.86 -16.73
CA GLY A 10 -17.63 -17.06 -18.08
C GLY A 10 -17.44 -15.85 -19.01
N ALA A 11 -17.10 -14.68 -18.47
CA ALA A 11 -16.93 -13.45 -19.25
C ALA A 11 -15.64 -13.42 -20.10
N GLY A 12 -14.62 -14.21 -19.72
CA GLY A 12 -13.33 -14.23 -20.41
C GLY A 12 -12.72 -12.83 -20.50
N ASP A 13 -12.39 -12.41 -21.73
CA ASP A 13 -11.76 -11.10 -22.01
C ASP A 13 -12.76 -9.93 -21.92
N ASN A 14 -14.06 -10.19 -21.92
CA ASN A 14 -15.12 -9.17 -21.93
C ASN A 14 -15.56 -8.80 -20.50
N ILE A 15 -14.60 -8.70 -19.58
CA ILE A 15 -14.89 -8.47 -18.16
C ILE A 15 -15.60 -7.13 -17.92
N PHE A 16 -15.29 -6.10 -18.71
CA PHE A 16 -15.90 -4.78 -18.58
C PHE A 16 -17.38 -4.79 -18.99
N ASP A 17 -17.72 -5.47 -20.07
CA ASP A 17 -19.11 -5.64 -20.49
C ASP A 17 -19.90 -6.47 -19.47
N ALA A 18 -19.29 -7.52 -18.93
CA ALA A 18 -19.90 -8.32 -17.87
C ALA A 18 -20.18 -7.48 -16.61
N ILE A 19 -19.31 -6.53 -16.27
CA ILE A 19 -19.57 -5.58 -15.16
C ILE A 19 -20.75 -4.66 -15.50
N ALA A 20 -20.83 -4.13 -16.72
CA ALA A 20 -21.92 -3.26 -17.15
C ALA A 20 -23.28 -3.99 -17.16
N VAL A 21 -23.30 -5.23 -17.64
CA VAL A 21 -24.47 -6.13 -17.62
C VAL A 21 -24.87 -6.43 -16.17
N ALA A 22 -23.92 -6.84 -15.32
CA ALA A 22 -24.19 -7.10 -13.90
C ALA A 22 -24.73 -5.87 -13.15
N ALA A 23 -24.21 -4.68 -13.47
CA ALA A 23 -24.63 -3.43 -12.87
C ALA A 23 -26.05 -3.03 -13.31
N SER A 24 -26.44 -3.38 -14.53
CA SER A 24 -27.80 -3.17 -15.06
C SER A 24 -28.78 -4.19 -14.48
N ASP A 25 -28.43 -5.47 -14.50
CA ASP A 25 -29.32 -6.58 -14.11
C ASP A 25 -29.56 -6.61 -12.59
N HIS A 26 -28.48 -6.48 -11.80
CA HIS A 26 -28.51 -6.68 -10.35
C HIS A 26 -27.67 -5.63 -9.59
N PRO A 27 -28.04 -4.34 -9.68
CA PRO A 27 -27.24 -3.24 -9.11
C PRO A 27 -27.02 -3.37 -7.60
N ALA A 28 -28.04 -3.77 -6.84
CA ALA A 28 -27.96 -3.90 -5.39
C ALA A 28 -27.07 -5.09 -4.96
N ALA A 29 -27.21 -6.24 -5.63
CA ALA A 29 -26.42 -7.43 -5.31
C ALA A 29 -24.94 -7.24 -5.69
N LEU A 30 -24.66 -6.56 -6.79
CA LEU A 30 -23.29 -6.22 -7.20
C LEU A 30 -22.62 -5.28 -6.19
N ARG A 31 -23.33 -4.23 -5.73
CA ARG A 31 -22.85 -3.33 -4.66
C ARG A 31 -22.59 -4.09 -3.37
N SER A 32 -23.52 -4.94 -2.94
CA SER A 32 -23.35 -5.76 -1.73
C SER A 32 -22.11 -6.66 -1.83
N ARG A 33 -21.86 -7.30 -2.98
CA ARG A 33 -20.67 -8.13 -3.19
C ARG A 33 -19.38 -7.30 -3.13
N ARG A 34 -19.36 -6.13 -3.77
CA ARG A 34 -18.23 -5.19 -3.72
C ARG A 34 -17.94 -4.77 -2.29
N ASP A 35 -18.95 -4.39 -1.53
CA ASP A 35 -18.80 -3.89 -0.17
C ASP A 35 -18.34 -5.02 0.78
N ALA A 36 -18.81 -6.26 0.59
CA ALA A 36 -18.33 -7.43 1.32
C ALA A 36 -16.83 -7.71 1.05
N ILE A 37 -16.37 -7.54 -0.19
CA ILE A 37 -14.93 -7.67 -0.53
C ILE A 37 -14.13 -6.56 0.14
N ALA A 38 -14.57 -5.30 0.02
CA ALA A 38 -13.92 -4.16 0.65
C ALA A 38 -13.81 -4.35 2.17
N GLN A 39 -14.88 -4.80 2.82
CA GLN A 39 -14.89 -5.09 4.25
C GLN A 39 -13.92 -6.21 4.63
N ARG A 40 -13.83 -7.28 3.82
CA ARG A 40 -12.87 -8.38 4.04
C ARG A 40 -11.42 -7.91 3.90
N LEU A 41 -11.12 -7.12 2.87
CA LEU A 41 -9.79 -6.55 2.65
C LEU A 41 -9.41 -5.60 3.79
N TYR A 42 -10.32 -4.70 4.19
CA TYR A 42 -10.11 -3.81 5.33
C TYR A 42 -9.89 -4.57 6.64
N THR A 43 -10.68 -5.62 6.90
CA THR A 43 -10.53 -6.45 8.10
C THR A 43 -9.20 -7.21 8.09
N ALA A 44 -8.79 -7.76 6.95
CA ALA A 44 -7.51 -8.43 6.79
C ALA A 44 -6.34 -7.45 7.00
N TYR A 45 -6.44 -6.25 6.44
CA TYR A 45 -5.47 -5.17 6.63
C TYR A 45 -5.35 -4.79 8.11
N ARG A 46 -6.48 -4.55 8.80
CA ARG A 46 -6.47 -4.24 10.24
C ARG A 46 -5.81 -5.32 11.09
N ARG A 47 -6.02 -6.59 10.77
CA ARG A 47 -5.40 -7.71 11.50
C ARG A 47 -3.89 -7.79 11.29
N ARG A 48 -3.39 -7.36 10.14
CA ARG A 48 -1.95 -7.43 9.78
C ARG A 48 -1.18 -6.18 10.18
N CYS A 49 -1.80 -5.01 10.11
CA CYS A 49 -1.10 -3.73 10.18
C CYS A 49 -1.45 -2.87 11.41
N LEU A 50 -2.46 -3.23 12.20
CA LEU A 50 -2.80 -2.53 13.43
C LEU A 50 -2.29 -3.33 14.65
N PRO A 51 -1.34 -2.82 15.46
CA PRO A 51 -0.93 -3.52 16.66
C PRO A 51 -2.15 -3.69 17.58
N ARG A 52 -2.36 -4.91 18.07
CA ARG A 52 -3.37 -5.22 19.10
C ARG A 52 -2.94 -4.58 20.41
N GLY A 53 -3.12 -3.27 20.54
CA GLY A 53 -2.58 -2.46 21.62
C GLY A 53 -3.59 -1.45 22.13
N ALA A 54 -4.62 -1.92 22.83
CA ALA A 54 -5.27 -1.19 23.92
C ALA A 54 -6.24 -2.15 24.63
N PRO A 55 -5.90 -2.69 25.82
CA PRO A 55 -6.92 -3.26 26.69
C PRO A 55 -7.89 -2.13 27.12
N PRO A 56 -9.19 -2.42 27.31
CA PRO A 56 -10.15 -1.42 27.81
C PRO A 56 -9.65 -0.87 29.15
N PRO A 57 -9.97 0.39 29.50
CA PRO A 57 -9.48 1.02 30.74
C PRO A 57 -10.03 0.27 31.95
N ARG A 58 -9.25 -0.71 32.45
CA ARG A 58 -9.55 -1.41 33.69
C ARG A 58 -9.12 -0.46 34.81
N ARG A 59 -10.13 0.14 35.44
CA ARG A 59 -10.04 0.99 36.63
C ARG A 59 -8.95 0.48 37.58
N CYS A 60 -7.95 1.32 37.84
CA CYS A 60 -6.97 1.10 38.90
C CYS A 60 -7.68 0.97 40.25
N ARG A 61 -7.76 -0.26 40.78
CA ARG A 61 -7.84 -0.49 42.23
C ARG A 61 -6.50 -1.06 42.67
N ARG A 62 -5.63 -0.20 43.17
CA ARG A 62 -4.35 -0.59 43.78
C ARG A 62 -4.42 -0.19 45.25
N ASN A 63 -4.88 -1.11 46.10
CA ASN A 63 -4.78 -0.98 47.55
C ASN A 63 -3.42 -1.51 48.00
N CYS A 64 -2.66 -0.63 48.65
CA CYS A 64 -1.79 -0.82 49.81
C CYS A 64 -0.96 -2.11 49.90
N SER A 65 0.37 -1.99 49.86
CA SER A 65 1.20 -2.08 51.08
C SER A 65 2.69 -1.90 50.80
N THR A 66 3.35 -1.18 51.73
CA THR A 66 4.78 -1.05 52.02
C THR A 66 5.53 0.17 51.45
N PRO A 67 5.88 1.16 52.30
CA PRO A 67 6.80 2.24 51.96
C PRO A 67 8.19 2.05 52.62
N ARG A 68 9.27 2.36 51.89
CA ARG A 68 10.45 3.02 52.47
C ARG A 68 11.34 3.63 51.37
N ALA A 69 11.48 4.96 51.41
CA ALA A 69 12.47 5.73 50.67
C ALA A 69 13.87 5.61 51.36
N PRO A 70 14.98 6.10 50.77
CA PRO A 70 15.22 7.54 50.81
C PRO A 70 15.77 8.18 49.52
N LEU A 71 15.53 9.48 49.47
CA LEU A 71 15.97 10.50 48.54
C LEU A 71 17.50 10.56 48.37
N ALA A 72 17.98 10.80 47.15
CA ALA A 72 19.07 11.74 46.82
C ALA A 72 19.37 11.70 45.31
N SER A 73 19.20 12.82 44.61
CA SER A 73 20.32 13.63 44.11
C SER A 73 19.81 14.57 43.02
N ASP A 74 19.79 15.84 43.38
CA ASP A 74 19.92 16.99 42.49
C ASP A 74 21.21 16.84 41.67
N ARG A 75 21.08 16.76 40.33
CA ARG A 75 22.02 17.30 39.33
C ARG A 75 21.28 17.47 38.00
N ALA A 76 21.33 18.70 37.49
CA ALA A 76 21.03 19.03 36.12
C ALA A 76 22.02 18.34 35.17
N ASP A 77 21.54 17.76 34.08
CA ASP A 77 22.34 17.53 32.88
C ASP A 77 21.50 17.89 31.65
N VAL A 78 21.95 18.95 30.98
CA VAL A 78 21.63 19.25 29.59
C VAL A 78 22.18 18.10 28.76
N ILE A 79 21.29 17.34 28.14
CA ILE A 79 21.65 16.46 27.03
C ILE A 79 20.79 16.91 25.86
N ALA A 80 21.41 17.70 24.97
CA ALA A 80 20.99 17.77 23.59
C ALA A 80 21.19 16.36 23.01
N ASP A 81 20.10 15.60 22.88
CA ASP A 81 20.09 14.38 22.08
C ASP A 81 19.53 14.75 20.71
N ASP A 82 20.46 15.09 19.83
CA ASP A 82 20.28 15.24 18.39
C ASP A 82 20.08 13.83 17.79
N GLY A 83 18.91 13.25 18.10
CA GLY A 83 18.50 11.92 17.71
C GLY A 83 17.40 11.97 16.66
N GLY A 84 17.67 12.63 15.52
CA GLY A 84 16.84 12.51 14.34
C GLY A 84 16.76 11.03 13.95
N VAL A 85 15.68 10.36 14.35
CA VAL A 85 15.33 9.02 13.86
C VAL A 85 15.39 9.10 12.34
N PRO A 86 16.26 8.32 11.66
CA PRO A 86 16.17 8.21 10.23
C PRO A 86 14.77 7.68 9.97
N CYS A 87 13.92 8.51 9.37
CA CYS A 87 12.63 8.09 8.86
C CYS A 87 12.94 6.94 7.92
N ARG A 88 12.84 5.71 8.44
CA ARG A 88 13.06 4.48 7.70
C ARG A 88 12.28 4.65 6.41
N GLU A 89 13.00 4.73 5.29
CA GLU A 89 12.37 5.09 4.03
C GLU A 89 11.18 4.17 3.84
N ASP A 90 10.01 4.74 3.55
CA ASP A 90 8.81 3.94 3.31
C ASP A 90 9.17 2.95 2.19
N PRO A 91 9.17 1.63 2.45
CA PRO A 91 9.60 0.64 1.46
C PRO A 91 8.82 0.78 0.16
N VAL A 92 7.57 1.28 0.24
CA VAL A 92 6.76 1.59 -0.94
C VAL A 92 7.34 2.77 -1.71
N ALA A 93 7.72 3.86 -1.03
CA ALA A 93 8.32 5.03 -1.67
C ALA A 93 9.62 4.68 -2.40
N ALA A 94 10.50 3.91 -1.75
CA ALA A 94 11.74 3.42 -2.35
C ALA A 94 11.50 2.53 -3.59
N GLU A 95 10.49 1.67 -3.55
CA GLU A 95 10.11 0.83 -4.70
C GLU A 95 9.55 1.67 -5.86
N THR A 96 8.72 2.70 -5.58
CA THR A 96 8.24 3.63 -6.63
C THR A 96 9.36 4.41 -7.30
N GLU A 97 10.36 4.86 -6.55
CA GLU A 97 11.51 5.55 -7.14
C GLU A 97 12.35 4.63 -8.02
N HIS A 98 12.53 3.38 -7.61
CA HIS A 98 13.21 2.36 -8.41
C HIS A 98 12.46 2.06 -9.71
N ILE A 99 11.12 1.87 -9.65
CA ILE A 99 10.28 1.65 -10.84
C ILE A 99 10.32 2.87 -11.76
N LYS A 100 10.26 4.08 -11.21
CA LYS A 100 10.36 5.32 -12.00
C LYS A 100 11.70 5.44 -12.70
N ALA A 101 12.81 5.08 -12.06
CA ALA A 101 14.14 5.09 -12.66
C ALA A 101 14.28 4.07 -13.80
N VAL A 102 13.72 2.86 -13.64
CA VAL A 102 13.71 1.83 -14.69
C VAL A 102 12.90 2.30 -15.90
N LEU A 103 11.69 2.82 -15.68
CA LEU A 103 10.84 3.31 -16.76
C LEU A 103 11.44 4.49 -17.53
N LEU A 104 12.10 5.42 -16.83
CA LEU A 104 12.78 6.55 -17.48
C LEU A 104 13.97 6.08 -18.33
N ASN A 105 14.75 5.11 -17.84
CA ASN A 105 15.88 4.53 -18.58
C ASN A 105 15.40 3.77 -19.83
N ASP A 106 14.34 2.97 -19.72
CA ASP A 106 13.76 2.28 -20.87
C ASP A 106 13.19 3.27 -21.90
N GLN A 107 12.63 4.39 -21.45
CA GLN A 107 12.11 5.43 -22.34
C GLN A 107 13.24 6.13 -23.12
N GLU A 108 14.36 6.45 -22.47
CA GLU A 108 15.55 7.00 -23.14
C GLU A 108 16.15 6.00 -24.13
N ASN A 109 16.17 4.71 -23.78
CA ASN A 109 16.69 3.66 -24.67
C ASN A 109 15.80 3.44 -25.90
N VAL A 110 14.47 3.47 -25.74
CA VAL A 110 13.50 3.38 -26.85
C VAL A 110 13.60 4.62 -27.75
N ILE A 111 13.80 5.81 -27.17
CA ILE A 111 14.01 7.05 -27.94
C ILE A 111 15.33 6.97 -28.72
N LEU A 112 16.42 6.52 -28.11
CA LEU A 112 17.72 6.40 -28.80
C LEU A 112 17.70 5.32 -29.89
N LEU A 113 17.03 4.19 -29.66
CA LEU A 113 16.87 3.14 -30.67
C LEU A 113 16.03 3.63 -31.85
N SER A 114 14.93 4.35 -31.59
CA SER A 114 14.07 4.89 -32.65
C SER A 114 14.75 5.99 -33.47
N PHE A 115 15.52 6.88 -32.84
CA PHE A 115 16.35 7.84 -33.57
C PHE A 115 17.45 7.17 -34.40
N SER A 116 18.10 6.14 -33.87
CA SER A 116 19.14 5.39 -34.60
C SER A 116 18.57 4.62 -35.79
N LEU A 117 17.40 3.98 -35.63
CA LEU A 117 16.67 3.30 -36.70
C LEU A 117 16.18 4.29 -37.77
N LEU A 118 15.67 5.45 -37.37
CA LEU A 118 15.21 6.49 -38.30
C LEU A 118 16.37 7.11 -39.11
N HIS A 119 17.53 7.31 -38.47
CA HIS A 119 18.74 7.79 -39.13
C HIS A 119 19.32 6.73 -40.09
N ALA A 120 19.37 5.46 -39.68
CA ALA A 120 19.81 4.36 -40.54
C ALA A 120 18.88 4.17 -41.76
N ALA A 121 17.56 4.30 -41.56
CA ALA A 121 16.58 4.24 -42.65
C ALA A 121 16.72 5.42 -43.63
N SER A 122 17.02 6.62 -43.13
CA SER A 122 17.26 7.81 -43.98
C SER A 122 18.55 7.69 -44.79
N ALA A 123 19.60 7.11 -44.22
CA ALA A 123 20.85 6.84 -44.94
C ALA A 123 20.71 5.77 -46.02
N SER A 124 19.81 4.79 -45.84
CA SER A 124 19.52 3.75 -46.82
C SER A 124 18.66 4.22 -48.01
N ALA A 125 18.00 5.38 -47.91
CA ALA A 125 17.17 5.94 -48.98
C ALA A 125 17.94 6.87 -49.95
N ALA A 126 19.24 7.08 -49.70
CA ALA A 126 20.11 7.96 -50.48
C ALA A 126 21.07 7.20 -51.44
N TYR A 127 20.86 5.90 -51.63
CA TYR A 127 21.59 5.06 -52.59
C TYR A 127 20.65 4.42 -53.61
#